data_AF-A0A973ULA6-F1
#
_entry.id   AF-A0A973ULA6-F1
#
_cell.length_a   1.000
_cell.length_b   1.000
_cell.length_c   1.000
_cell.angle_alpha   90.00
_cell.angle_beta   90.00
_cell.angle_gamma   90.00
#
_symmetry.space_group_name_H-M   'P 1'
#
loop_
_entity.id
_entity.type
_entity.pdbx_description
1 polymer ?
#
loop_
_entity_poly.entity_id
_entity_poly.type
_entity_poly.pdbx_seq_one_letter_code
_entity_poly.pdbx_strand_id
1 'polypeptide(L)' 'SAAECAARLGVSRVSARRYLEHFSVTGQAEVSLRYGQAGRPERRYSWVDA' A
#
# COMPACT_ATOMS: atom_id res chain seq x y z
N SER A 1 0.27 5.26 -0.20
CA SER A 1 1.08 4.14 0.35
C SER A 1 0.56 3.73 1.73
N ALA A 2 1.17 2.74 2.41
CA ALA A 2 0.71 2.32 3.74
C ALA A 2 0.70 3.45 4.79
N ALA A 3 1.63 4.39 4.72
CA ALA A 3 1.65 5.56 5.60
C ALA A 3 0.48 6.52 5.30
N GLU A 4 0.22 6.75 4.02
CA GLU A 4 -0.91 7.57 3.57
C GLU A 4 -2.26 6.95 3.95
N CYS A 5 -2.44 5.64 3.77
CA CYS A 5 -3.65 4.93 4.19
C CYS A 5 -3.83 4.99 5.70
N ALA A 6 -2.76 4.80 6.47
CA ALA A 6 -2.78 4.92 7.93
C ALA A 6 -3.25 6.30 8.39
N ALA A 7 -2.70 7.37 7.78
CA ALA A 7 -3.10 8.74 8.08
C ALA A 7 -4.57 9.02 7.76
N ARG A 8 -5.09 8.49 6.64
CA ARG A 8 -6.49 8.67 6.24
C ARG A 8 -7.48 7.87 7.10
N LEU A 9 -7.08 6.67 7.54
CA LEU A 9 -7.96 5.73 8.26
C LEU A 9 -7.83 5.85 9.79
N GLY A 10 -6.88 6.63 10.30
CA GLY A 10 -6.64 6.75 11.75
C GLY A 10 -6.08 5.48 12.40
N VAL A 11 -5.37 4.65 11.63
CA VAL A 11 -4.76 3.40 12.12
C VAL A 11 -3.24 3.47 12.09
N SER A 12 -2.57 2.53 12.75
CA SER A 12 -1.10 2.45 12.66
C SER A 12 -0.64 2.13 11.23
N ARG A 13 0.55 2.62 10.85
CA ARG A 13 1.21 2.26 9.58
C ARG A 13 1.36 0.74 9.43
N VAL A 14 1.65 0.02 10.51
CA VAL A 14 1.80 -1.44 10.49
C VAL A 14 0.47 -2.12 10.21
N SER A 15 -0.62 -1.66 10.83
CA SER A 15 -1.98 -2.16 10.57
C SER A 15 -2.39 -1.93 9.12
N ALA A 16 -2.22 -0.71 8.61
CA ALA A 16 -2.51 -0.39 7.22
C ALA A 16 -1.71 -1.27 6.24
N ARG A 17 -0.41 -1.45 6.51
CA ARG A 17 0.44 -2.32 5.68
C ARG A 17 -0.08 -3.76 5.64
N ARG A 18 -0.44 -4.33 6.79
CA ARG A 18 -0.95 -5.71 6.87
C ARG A 18 -2.22 -5.91 6.04
N TYR A 19 -3.17 -4.97 6.10
CA TYR A 19 -4.37 -5.03 5.28
C TYR A 19 -4.08 -4.86 3.79
N LEU A 20 -3.19 -3.94 3.42
CA LEU A 20 -2.78 -3.76 2.03
C LEU A 20 -2.04 -4.99 1.46
N GLU A 21 -1.20 -5.64 2.27
CA GLU A 21 -0.58 -6.93 1.91
C GLU A 21 -1.63 -8.03 1.77
N HIS A 22 -2.62 -8.09 2.67
CA HIS A 22 -3.72 -9.03 2.56
C HIS A 22 -4.51 -8.84 1.27
N PHE A 23 -4.94 -7.61 0.94
CA PHE A 23 -5.67 -7.32 -0.30
C PHE A 23 -4.85 -7.63 -1.55
N SER A 24 -3.53 -7.49 -1.49
CA SER A 24 -2.67 -7.88 -2.59
C SER A 24 -2.56 -9.38 -2.76
N VAL A 25 -2.45 -10.13 -1.66
CA VAL A 25 -2.43 -11.59 -1.67
C VAL A 25 -3.78 -12.17 -2.11
N THR A 26 -4.90 -11.53 -1.77
CA THR A 26 -6.25 -11.96 -2.18
C THR A 26 -6.65 -11.47 -3.58
N GLY A 27 -5.76 -10.78 -4.30
CA GLY A 27 -6.00 -10.31 -5.67
C GLY A 27 -6.95 -9.11 -5.78
N GLN A 28 -7.28 -8.47 -4.66
CA GLN A 28 -8.15 -7.29 -4.63
C GLN A 28 -7.39 -5.98 -4.85
N ALA A 29 -6.08 -5.98 -4.61
CA ALA A 29 -5.22 -4.84 -4.86
C ALA A 29 -3.94 -5.24 -5.58
N GLU A 30 -3.46 -4.40 -6.49
CA GLU A 30 -2.15 -4.55 -7.08
C GLU A 30 -1.11 -3.72 -6.32
N VAL A 31 0.11 -4.25 -6.25
CA VAL A 31 1.25 -3.56 -5.65
C VAL A 31 2.27 -3.21 -6.73
N SER A 32 2.64 -1.93 -6.79
CA SER A 32 3.70 -1.42 -7.66
C SER A 32 4.78 -0.73 -6.85
N LEU A 33 6.01 -0.72 -7.39
CA LEU A 33 7.12 0.04 -6.82
C LEU A 33 7.23 1.38 -7.54
N ARG A 34 7.17 2.47 -6.78
CA ARG A 34 7.47 3.81 -7.27
C ARG A 34 8.90 4.16 -6.89
N TYR A 35 9.74 4.35 -7.89
CA TYR A 35 11.11 4.82 -7.71
C TYR A 35 11.12 6.35 -7.71
N GLY A 36 11.72 6.95 -6.67
CA GLY A 36 11.98 8.39 -6.59
C GLY A 36 13.36 8.76 -7.16
N GLN A 37 13.70 10.06 -7.15
CA GLN A 37 14.99 10.52 -7.66
C GLN A 37 16.21 10.06 -6.84
N ALA A 38 16.05 9.78 -5.54
CA ALA A 38 17.05 9.09 -4.72
C ALA A 38 16.37 8.40 -3.53
N GLY A 39 16.72 7.14 -3.24
CA GLY A 39 16.24 6.38 -2.07
C GLY A 39 15.58 5.03 -2.38
N ARG A 40 15.13 4.34 -1.32
CA ARG A 40 14.43 3.06 -1.42
C ARG A 40 13.07 3.26 -2.11
N PRO A 41 12.67 2.40 -3.08
CA PRO A 41 11.37 2.52 -3.72
C PRO A 41 10.20 2.46 -2.72
N GLU A 42 9.16 3.24 -2.99
CA GLU A 42 7.93 3.25 -2.21
C GLU A 42 6.93 2.25 -2.80
N ARG A 43 6.26 1.48 -1.94
CA ARG A 43 5.14 0.62 -2.36
C ARG A 43 3.88 1.44 -2.57
N ARG A 44 3.32 1.38 -3.78
CA ARG A 44 1.97 1.85 -4.10
C ARG A 44 1.03 0.67 -4.21
N TYR A 45 -0.17 0.89 -3.71
CA TYR A 45 -1.28 -0.06 -3.78
C TYR A 45 -2.41 0.60 -4.56
N SER A 46 -2.97 -0.11 -5.52
CA SER A 46 -4.14 0.29 -6.30
C SER A 46 -5.19 -0.81 -6.22
N TRP A 47 -6.46 -0.44 -6.17
CA TRP A 47 -7.54 -1.42 -6.22
C TRP A 47 -7.62 -2.03 -7.62
N VAL A 48 -7.90 -3.33 -7.69
CA VAL A 48 -8.22 -4.00 -8.95
C VAL A 48 -9.70 -3.79 -9.19
N ASP A 49 -10.05 -2.99 -10.20
CA ASP A 49 -11.42 -2.96 -10.70
C ASP A 49 -11.68 -4.25 -11.46
N ALA A 50 -12.87 -4.85 -11.24
CA ALA A 50 -13.24 -6.16 -11.80
C ALA A 50 -13.54 -6.08 -13.29
#